data_AF-A0A350NXZ1-F1
#
_entry.id   AF-A0A350NXZ1-F1
#
_cell.length_a   1.000
_cell.length_b   1.000
_cell.length_c   1.000
_cell.angle_alpha   90.00
_cell.angle_beta   90.00
_cell.angle_gamma   90.00
#
_symmetry.space_group_name_H-M   'P 1'
#
loop_
_entity.id
_entity.type
_entity.pdbx_description
1 polymer ?
#
loop_
_entity_poly.entity_id
_entity_poly.type
_entity_poly.pdbx_seq_one_letter_code
_entity_poly.pdbx_strand_id
1 'polypeptide(L)'
;MIGPIETLLWMLAAVVKFVLTPSLMIGWGVNWGMTVATCSVGAAFGVYVFFYFGKWIFTQWSRYKKKSQKKRTVFTPGRRRWVRFQRRFGLGGLLAISGLISVPISAVLAAKYHAKDERMPWLLMLAFVIWALILASLSVAVDYNWVE
;
A
#
# COMPACT_ATOMS: atom_id res chain seq x y z
N MET A 1 -7.80 25.70 6.79
CA MET A 1 -7.87 24.89 5.56
C MET A 1 -6.45 24.68 5.09
N ILE A 2 -6.08 23.44 4.75
CA ILE A 2 -4.73 23.10 4.29
C ILE A 2 -4.54 23.66 2.88
N GLY A 3 -3.39 24.25 2.59
CA GLY A 3 -3.05 24.74 1.25
C GLY A 3 -2.87 23.60 0.24
N PRO A 4 -2.97 23.87 -1.07
CA PRO A 4 -2.86 22.84 -2.11
C PRO A 4 -1.50 22.13 -2.09
N ILE A 5 -0.41 22.86 -1.83
CA ILE A 5 0.95 22.28 -1.74
C ILE A 5 1.05 21.33 -0.54
N GLU A 6 0.53 21.73 0.61
CA GLU A 6 0.51 20.92 1.82
C GLU A 6 -0.32 19.64 1.60
N THR A 7 -1.48 19.74 0.94
CA THR A 7 -2.26 18.53 0.60
C THR A 7 -1.48 17.54 -0.27
N LEU A 8 -0.71 18.03 -1.26
CA LEU A 8 0.15 17.19 -2.08
C LEU A 8 1.27 16.54 -1.26
N LEU A 9 1.88 17.28 -0.32
CA LEU A 9 2.90 16.72 0.58
C LEU A 9 2.32 15.61 1.47
N TRP A 10 1.11 15.80 1.99
CA TRP A 10 0.41 14.77 2.76
C TRP A 10 0.05 13.55 1.93
N MET A 11 -0.34 13.74 0.66
CA MET A 11 -0.54 12.61 -0.27
C MET A 11 0.74 11.81 -0.48
N LEU A 12 1.88 12.48 -0.68
CA LEU A 12 3.18 11.81 -0.81
C LEU A 12 3.59 11.10 0.48
N ALA A 13 3.36 11.73 1.63
CA ALA A 13 3.60 11.12 2.94
C ALA A 13 2.74 9.85 3.12
N ALA A 14 1.48 9.87 2.70
CA ALA A 14 0.58 8.72 2.74
C ALA A 14 1.09 7.56 1.87
N VAL A 15 1.70 7.86 0.73
CA VAL A 15 2.34 6.84 -0.11
C VAL A 15 3.50 6.18 0.63
N VAL A 16 4.42 6.97 1.19
CA VAL A 16 5.64 6.43 1.83
C VAL A 16 5.34 5.74 3.17
N LYS A 17 4.51 6.35 4.01
CA LYS A 17 4.33 5.96 5.41
C LYS A 17 2.86 6.05 5.85
N PHE A 18 2.00 5.40 5.07
CA PHE A 18 0.55 5.36 5.21
C PHE A 18 0.03 5.24 6.66
N VAL A 19 0.62 4.36 7.48
CA VAL A 19 0.15 4.13 8.86
C VAL A 19 0.23 5.38 9.73
N LEU A 20 1.26 6.21 9.57
CA LEU A 20 1.48 7.37 10.43
C LEU A 20 0.82 8.64 9.89
N THR A 21 0.53 8.69 8.59
CA THR A 21 0.05 9.92 7.94
C THR A 21 -1.30 10.41 8.50
N PRO A 22 -2.33 9.56 8.69
CA PRO A 22 -3.60 10.00 9.27
C PRO A 22 -3.44 10.60 10.68
N SER A 23 -2.60 9.99 11.51
CA SER A 23 -2.34 10.46 12.88
C SER A 23 -1.63 11.81 12.89
N LEU A 24 -0.63 11.99 12.03
CA LEU A 24 0.09 13.26 11.89
C LEU A 24 -0.82 14.38 11.34
N MET A 25 -1.69 14.08 10.39
CA MET A 25 -2.64 15.06 9.85
C MET A 25 -3.64 15.51 10.92
N ILE A 26 -4.19 14.58 11.71
CA ILE A 26 -5.11 14.91 12.80
C ILE A 26 -4.40 15.72 13.89
N GLY A 27 -3.18 15.34 14.29
CA GLY A 27 -2.38 16.11 15.24
C GLY A 27 -1.98 17.51 14.73
N TRP A 28 -1.98 17.72 13.41
CA TRP A 28 -1.83 19.06 12.80
C TRP A 28 -3.16 19.85 12.77
N GLY A 29 -4.25 19.29 13.30
CA GLY A 29 -5.57 19.91 13.31
C GLY A 29 -6.33 19.78 11.99
N VAL A 30 -5.98 18.82 11.13
CA VAL A 30 -6.75 18.55 9.91
C VAL A 30 -8.04 17.80 10.26
N ASN A 31 -9.16 18.27 9.69
CA ASN A 31 -10.45 17.60 9.81
C ASN A 31 -10.38 16.15 9.30
N TRP A 32 -10.94 15.21 10.07
CA TRP A 32 -11.07 13.79 9.75
C TRP A 32 -11.46 13.52 8.29
N GLY A 33 -12.47 14.20 7.76
CA GLY A 33 -12.94 13.97 6.38
C GLY A 33 -11.88 14.31 5.33
N MET A 34 -11.16 15.42 5.53
CA MET A 34 -10.04 15.81 4.65
C MET A 34 -8.86 14.84 4.78
N THR A 35 -8.57 14.36 6.00
CA THR A 35 -7.53 13.35 6.24
C THR A 35 -7.83 12.06 5.50
N VAL A 36 -9.05 11.54 5.61
CA VAL A 36 -9.49 10.32 4.91
C VAL A 36 -9.40 10.52 3.39
N ALA A 37 -9.91 11.64 2.86
CA ALA A 37 -9.88 11.92 1.43
C ALA A 37 -8.44 12.01 0.90
N THR A 38 -7.59 12.79 1.57
CA THR A 38 -6.18 13.00 1.16
C THR A 38 -5.39 11.69 1.20
N CYS A 39 -5.54 10.90 2.26
CA CYS A 39 -4.86 9.60 2.39
C CYS A 39 -5.39 8.60 1.35
N SER A 40 -6.69 8.59 1.08
CA SER A 40 -7.31 7.71 0.08
C SER A 40 -6.83 8.02 -1.33
N VAL A 41 -6.84 9.30 -1.73
CA VAL A 41 -6.38 9.72 -3.07
C VAL A 41 -4.88 9.48 -3.22
N GLY A 42 -4.08 9.83 -2.21
CA GLY A 42 -2.64 9.58 -2.21
C GLY A 42 -2.31 8.09 -2.31
N ALA A 43 -2.96 7.25 -1.51
CA ALA A 43 -2.77 5.80 -1.56
C ALA A 43 -3.26 5.20 -2.88
N ALA A 44 -4.41 5.62 -3.42
CA ALA A 44 -4.90 5.13 -4.69
C ALA A 44 -3.94 5.47 -5.84
N PHE A 45 -3.45 6.70 -5.88
CA PHE A 45 -2.43 7.12 -6.83
C PHE A 45 -1.14 6.30 -6.68
N GLY A 46 -0.65 6.12 -5.44
CA GLY A 46 0.52 5.29 -5.16
C GLY A 46 0.35 3.85 -5.62
N VAL A 47 -0.79 3.21 -5.30
CA VAL A 47 -1.10 1.85 -5.76
C VAL A 47 -1.04 1.76 -7.27
N TYR A 48 -1.67 2.70 -7.97
CA TYR A 48 -1.67 2.74 -9.43
C TYR A 48 -0.23 2.78 -9.97
N VAL A 49 0.56 3.78 -9.55
CA VAL A 49 1.94 3.96 -10.02
C VAL A 49 2.79 2.71 -9.72
N PHE A 50 2.85 2.26 -8.46
CA PHE A 50 3.74 1.18 -8.06
C PHE A 50 3.30 -0.19 -8.57
N PHE A 51 2.00 -0.44 -8.73
CA PHE A 51 1.51 -1.72 -9.26
C PHE A 51 1.86 -1.88 -10.74
N TYR A 52 1.53 -0.87 -11.57
CA TYR A 52 1.82 -0.94 -13.01
C TYR A 52 3.32 -0.87 -13.30
N PHE A 53 4.06 -0.04 -12.56
CA PHE A 53 5.52 0.00 -12.65
C PHE A 53 6.15 -1.34 -12.25
N GLY A 54 5.68 -1.96 -11.17
CA GLY A 54 6.11 -3.29 -10.75
C GLY A 54 5.81 -4.35 -11.81
N LYS A 55 4.59 -4.36 -12.36
CA LYS A 55 4.18 -5.28 -13.44
C LYS A 55 5.08 -5.12 -14.67
N TRP A 56 5.40 -3.89 -15.04
CA TRP A 56 6.33 -3.60 -16.13
C TRP A 56 7.74 -4.12 -15.84
N ILE A 57 8.33 -3.83 -14.69
CA ILE A 57 9.66 -4.35 -14.30
C ILE A 57 9.69 -5.88 -14.32
N PHE A 58 8.71 -6.55 -13.71
CA PHE A 58 8.70 -8.00 -13.62
C PHE A 58 8.52 -8.68 -14.98
N THR A 59 7.71 -8.09 -15.87
CA THR A 59 7.54 -8.60 -17.23
C THR A 59 8.83 -8.44 -18.04
N GLN A 60 9.50 -7.30 -17.98
CA GLN A 60 10.80 -7.11 -18.65
C GLN A 60 11.87 -8.07 -18.10
N TRP A 61 11.98 -8.19 -16.78
CA TRP A 61 12.96 -9.10 -16.16
C TRP A 61 12.71 -10.57 -16.55
N SER A 62 11.44 -10.97 -16.68
CA SER A 62 11.09 -12.32 -17.15
C SER A 62 11.53 -12.58 -18.60
N ARG A 63 11.45 -11.57 -19.47
CA ARG A 63 11.90 -11.63 -20.87
C ARG A 63 13.42 -11.73 -20.97
N TYR A 64 14.14 -10.94 -20.16
CA TYR A 64 15.60 -11.02 -20.06
C TYR A 64 16.07 -12.39 -19.51
N LYS A 65 15.42 -12.93 -18.47
CA LYS A 65 15.78 -14.25 -17.92
C LYS A 65 15.45 -15.42 -18.86
N LYS A 66 14.43 -15.32 -19.70
CA LYS A 66 14.12 -16.36 -20.71
C LYS A 66 15.22 -16.53 -21.76
N LYS A 67 15.99 -15.48 -22.07
CA LYS A 67 17.20 -15.58 -22.93
C LYS A 67 18.38 -16.28 -22.24
N SER A 68 18.43 -16.27 -20.91
CA SER A 68 19.50 -16.88 -20.11
C SER A 68 19.01 -18.17 -19.44
N GLN A 69 18.77 -19.22 -20.23
CA GLN A 69 18.50 -20.56 -19.71
C GLN A 69 19.70 -21.09 -18.91
N LYS A 70 19.65 -20.95 -17.58
CA LYS A 70 20.13 -21.95 -16.62
C LYS A 70 19.27 -21.82 -15.36
N LYS A 71 18.37 -22.79 -15.16
CA LYS A 71 17.54 -22.95 -13.96
C LYS A 71 18.45 -23.05 -12.73
N ARG A 72 18.68 -21.94 -12.04
CA ARG A 72 19.07 -21.97 -10.62
C ARG A 72 17.83 -21.74 -9.79
N THR A 73 17.29 -22.82 -9.25
CA THR A 73 16.27 -22.79 -8.20
C THR A 73 16.94 -22.26 -6.93
N VAL A 74 17.12 -20.94 -6.85
CA VAL A 74 17.55 -20.28 -5.61
C VAL A 74 16.36 -20.33 -4.65
N PHE A 75 16.24 -21.47 -3.98
CA PHE A 75 15.37 -21.67 -2.84
C PHE A 75 16.00 -20.99 -1.64
N THR A 76 15.95 -19.66 -1.59
CA THR A 76 16.26 -18.93 -0.37
C THR A 76 15.16 -19.18 0.67
N PRO A 77 15.51 -19.43 1.95
CA PRO A 77 14.56 -19.74 3.01
C PRO A 77 13.51 -18.63 3.20
N GLY A 78 13.89 -17.37 3.00
CA GLY A 78 12.95 -16.22 3.01
C GLY A 78 11.87 -16.31 1.93
N ARG A 79 12.21 -16.75 0.72
CA ARG A 79 11.25 -16.94 -0.38
C ARG A 79 10.24 -18.04 -0.05
N ARG A 80 10.66 -19.11 0.64
CA ARG A 80 9.76 -20.20 1.08
C ARG A 80 8.78 -19.74 2.16
N ARG A 81 9.17 -18.84 3.08
CA ARG A 81 8.29 -18.30 4.13
C ARG A 81 7.21 -17.40 3.54
N TRP A 82 7.59 -16.51 2.62
CA TRP A 82 6.63 -15.66 1.91
C TRP A 82 5.65 -16.48 1.04
N VAL A 83 6.14 -17.50 0.32
CA VAL A 83 5.27 -18.38 -0.48
C VAL A 83 4.31 -19.18 0.40
N ARG A 84 4.72 -19.63 1.60
CA ARG A 84 3.81 -20.27 2.56
C ARG A 84 2.75 -19.31 3.10
N PHE A 85 3.12 -18.07 3.40
CA PHE A 85 2.18 -17.04 3.84
C PHE A 85 1.12 -16.75 2.77
N GLN A 86 1.57 -16.53 1.54
CA GLN A 86 0.70 -16.35 0.36
C GLN A 86 -0.22 -17.57 0.11
N ARG A 87 0.29 -18.80 0.25
CA ARG A 87 -0.54 -20.02 0.08
C ARG A 87 -1.61 -20.19 1.15
N ARG A 88 -1.41 -19.65 2.36
CA ARG A 88 -2.39 -19.75 3.47
C ARG A 88 -3.42 -18.62 3.46
N PHE A 89 -3.01 -17.39 3.16
CA PHE A 89 -3.89 -16.22 3.27
C PHE A 89 -4.36 -15.62 1.95
N GLY A 90 -3.75 -16.03 0.82
CA GLY A 90 -4.16 -15.61 -0.52
C GLY A 90 -4.24 -14.09 -0.69
N LEU A 91 -5.27 -13.67 -1.43
CA LEU A 91 -5.57 -12.27 -1.73
C LEU A 91 -6.05 -11.50 -0.48
N GLY A 92 -6.90 -12.13 0.35
CA GLY A 92 -7.47 -11.51 1.55
C GLY A 92 -6.42 -11.10 2.57
N GLY A 93 -5.42 -11.95 2.85
CA GLY A 93 -4.34 -11.57 3.78
C GLY A 93 -3.43 -10.48 3.25
N LEU A 94 -3.26 -10.39 1.92
CA LEU A 94 -2.51 -9.30 1.32
C LEU A 94 -3.24 -7.97 1.54
N LEU A 95 -4.56 -7.94 1.35
CA LEU A 95 -5.37 -6.75 1.62
C LEU A 95 -5.38 -6.39 3.11
N ALA A 96 -5.53 -7.38 4.01
CA ALA A 96 -5.50 -7.16 5.45
C ALA A 96 -4.17 -6.55 5.91
N ILE A 97 -3.04 -7.03 5.39
CA ILE A 97 -1.73 -6.50 5.79
C ILE A 97 -1.35 -5.23 5.03
N SER A 98 -1.97 -4.98 3.87
CA SER A 98 -1.57 -3.89 2.98
C SER A 98 -1.62 -2.51 3.61
N GLY A 99 -2.56 -2.23 4.52
CA GLY A 99 -2.65 -0.95 5.24
C GLY A 99 -1.61 -0.78 6.35
N LEU A 100 -1.07 -1.89 6.87
CA LEU A 100 0.02 -1.89 7.86
C LEU A 100 1.39 -1.74 7.22
N ILE A 101 1.51 -2.12 5.95
CA ILE A 101 2.72 -1.99 5.15
C ILE A 101 2.60 -0.74 4.27
N SER A 102 3.72 -0.12 3.89
CA SER A 102 3.72 1.03 2.98
C SER A 102 3.09 0.68 1.61
N VAL A 103 2.41 1.66 0.99
CA VAL A 103 1.78 1.52 -0.34
C VAL A 103 2.71 0.92 -1.41
N PRO A 104 3.99 1.35 -1.56
CA PRO A 104 4.90 0.82 -2.57
C PRO A 104 5.13 -0.68 -2.41
N ILE A 105 5.37 -1.14 -1.19
CA ILE A 105 5.66 -2.56 -0.91
C ILE A 105 4.42 -3.40 -1.21
N SER A 106 3.25 -2.99 -0.73
CA SER A 106 1.97 -3.68 -0.96
C SER A 106 1.63 -3.78 -2.46
N ALA A 107 1.80 -2.68 -3.20
CA ALA A 107 1.54 -2.63 -4.64
C ALA A 107 2.53 -3.49 -5.45
N VAL A 108 3.83 -3.43 -5.13
CA VAL A 108 4.86 -4.26 -5.79
C VAL A 108 4.67 -5.74 -5.49
N LEU A 109 4.29 -6.09 -4.25
CA LEU A 109 3.95 -7.46 -3.88
C LEU A 109 2.74 -7.96 -4.68
N ALA A 110 1.66 -7.19 -4.75
CA ALA A 110 0.51 -7.55 -5.56
C ALA A 110 0.87 -7.70 -7.04
N ALA A 111 1.68 -6.79 -7.60
CA ALA A 111 2.16 -6.89 -8.98
C ALA A 111 3.04 -8.13 -9.20
N LYS A 112 3.77 -8.61 -8.20
CA LYS A 112 4.61 -9.81 -8.31
C LYS A 112 3.81 -11.11 -8.25
N TYR A 113 2.84 -11.19 -7.35
CA TYR A 113 2.13 -12.44 -7.06
C TYR A 113 0.78 -12.56 -7.77
N HIS A 114 0.14 -11.43 -8.07
CA HIS A 114 -1.20 -11.37 -8.66
C HIS A 114 -1.27 -10.48 -9.92
N ALA A 115 -0.15 -10.24 -10.62
CA ALA A 115 -0.11 -9.42 -11.85
C ALA A 115 -1.08 -9.86 -12.97
N LYS A 116 -1.52 -11.13 -12.94
CA LYS A 116 -2.46 -11.69 -13.92
C LYS A 116 -3.90 -11.29 -13.67
N ASP A 117 -4.24 -10.89 -12.45
CA ASP A 117 -5.58 -10.47 -12.09
C ASP A 117 -5.67 -8.94 -12.19
N GLU A 118 -6.48 -8.46 -13.13
CA GLU A 118 -6.66 -7.04 -13.41
C GLU A 118 -7.49 -6.32 -12.35
N ARG A 119 -8.17 -7.06 -11.46
CA ARG A 119 -8.95 -6.51 -10.35
C ARG A 119 -8.09 -6.14 -9.15
N MET A 120 -6.87 -6.67 -9.07
CA MET A 120 -5.95 -6.45 -7.95
C MET A 120 -5.65 -4.99 -7.60
N PRO A 121 -5.32 -4.08 -8.54
CA PRO A 121 -5.07 -2.69 -8.19
C PRO A 121 -6.32 -2.06 -7.57
N TRP A 122 -7.51 -2.33 -8.11
CA TRP A 122 -8.78 -1.81 -7.58
C TRP A 122 -9.08 -2.33 -6.17
N LEU A 123 -8.87 -3.63 -5.93
CA LEU A 123 -9.04 -4.23 -4.60
C LEU A 123 -8.06 -3.65 -3.57
N LEU A 124 -6.81 -3.39 -3.99
CA LEU A 124 -5.83 -2.71 -3.14
C LEU A 124 -6.23 -1.27 -2.82
N MET A 125 -6.69 -0.50 -3.82
CA MET A 125 -7.19 0.85 -3.59
C MET A 125 -8.32 0.85 -2.56
N LEU A 126 -9.31 -0.04 -2.73
CA LEU A 126 -10.41 -0.19 -1.78
C LEU A 126 -9.92 -0.58 -0.38
N ALA A 127 -8.96 -1.49 -0.27
CA ALA A 127 -8.38 -1.85 1.02
C ALA A 127 -7.70 -0.65 1.69
N PHE A 128 -6.95 0.16 0.95
CA PHE A 128 -6.34 1.38 1.50
C PHE A 128 -7.37 2.44 1.90
N VAL A 129 -8.49 2.57 1.20
CA VAL A 129 -9.60 3.44 1.62
C VAL A 129 -10.19 2.98 2.95
N ILE A 130 -10.46 1.68 3.10
CA ILE A 130 -10.95 1.09 4.36
C ILE A 130 -9.94 1.33 5.49
N TRP A 131 -8.65 1.12 5.22
CA TRP A 131 -7.62 1.39 6.20
C TRP A 131 -7.47 2.88 6.54
N ALA A 132 -7.65 3.79 5.58
CA ALA A 132 -7.66 5.23 5.84
C ALA A 132 -8.78 5.61 6.81
N LEU A 133 -9.98 5.05 6.63
CA LEU A 133 -11.12 5.22 7.55
C LEU A 133 -10.77 4.70 8.95
N ILE A 134 -10.25 3.48 9.05
CA ILE A 134 -9.89 2.86 10.34
C ILE A 134 -8.82 3.69 11.05
N LEU A 135 -7.73 4.04 10.37
CA LEU A 135 -6.61 4.77 10.97
C LEU A 135 -6.97 6.21 11.34
N ALA A 136 -7.75 6.90 10.50
CA ALA A 136 -8.21 8.25 10.82
C ALA A 136 -9.15 8.23 12.03
N SER A 137 -10.11 7.30 12.08
CA SER A 137 -11.02 7.18 13.23
C SER A 137 -10.29 6.78 14.51
N LEU A 138 -9.34 5.85 14.44
CA LEU A 138 -8.48 5.50 15.58
C LEU A 138 -7.65 6.71 16.04
N SER A 139 -7.11 7.49 15.11
CA SER A 139 -6.30 8.66 15.44
C SER A 139 -7.12 9.74 16.12
N VAL A 140 -8.35 10.01 15.66
CA VAL A 140 -9.28 10.92 16.34
C VAL A 140 -9.59 10.40 17.75
N ALA A 141 -9.90 9.11 17.90
CA ALA A 141 -10.19 8.52 19.21
C ALA A 141 -9.00 8.60 20.18
N VAL A 142 -7.78 8.45 19.67
CA VAL A 142 -6.55 8.63 20.47
C VAL A 142 -6.38 10.09 20.87
N ASP A 143 -6.52 11.03 19.92
CA ASP A 143 -6.37 12.46 20.18
C ASP A 143 -7.33 12.96 21.28
N TYR A 144 -8.59 12.50 21.27
CA TYR A 144 -9.55 12.79 22.35
C TYR A 144 -9.08 12.30 23.73
N ASN A 145 -8.49 11.12 23.83
CA ASN A 145 -8.01 10.56 25.10
C ASN A 145 -6.73 11.24 25.63
N TRP A 146 -6.00 12.00 24.80
CA TRP A 146 -4.80 12.73 25.23
C TRP A 146 -5.10 14.13 25.79
N VAL A 147 -6.33 14.63 25.59
CA VAL A 147 -6.75 15.97 26.01
C VAL A 147 -7.46 15.97 27.37
N GLU A 148 -7.84 14.79 27.88
CA GLU A 148 -8.31 14.57 29.27
C GLU A 148 -7.14 14.29 30.23
#